data_AF-A0A9E3I063-F1
#
_entry.id   AF-A0A9E3I063-F1
#
_cell.length_a   1.000
_cell.length_b   1.000
_cell.length_c   1.000
_cell.angle_alpha   90.00
_cell.angle_beta   90.00
_cell.angle_gamma   90.00
#
_symmetry.space_group_name_H-M   'P 1'
#
loop_
_entity.id
_entity.type
_entity.pdbx_description
1 polymer ?
#
loop_
_entity_poly.entity_id
_entity_poly.type
_entity_poly.pdbx_seq_one_letter_code
_entity_poly.pdbx_strand_id
1 'polypeptide(L)'
;DQDCRRLLWIGKDRTAKTLLRFFRMIGKERTAALQFVCSDMWRPYLKVIAKKASQALHILDRFHIVAKLNKAIDEVRAAEAKELAAKGYEPVLKHSRWCFLKRVVNLTRKQSARLNDLLCYSLKTVRAYLLKESFQALWEYKSYHWAGVFLDAWLKRAMRSRLEPIKKVARSIRTHEHLILNWLAARKEFSSGIVEGLNYRIKLTIRKAYGFRTLAAAEMALYHALGCLPEPELAHEFC
;
A
#
# COMPACT_ATOMS: atom_id res chain seq x y z
N ASP A 1 -20.66 8.52 -16.27
CA ASP A 1 -19.49 8.60 -15.39
C ASP A 1 -19.16 7.31 -14.60
N GLN A 2 -19.65 6.12 -14.97
CA GLN A 2 -19.39 4.88 -14.21
C GLN A 2 -17.93 4.39 -14.28
N ASP A 3 -17.12 4.87 -15.24
CA ASP A 3 -15.72 4.43 -15.43
C ASP A 3 -14.69 5.58 -15.38
N CYS A 4 -15.07 6.77 -14.91
CA CYS A 4 -14.16 7.92 -14.92
C CYS A 4 -13.09 7.80 -13.82
N ARG A 5 -11.83 7.60 -14.23
CA ARG A 5 -10.64 7.61 -13.35
C ARG A 5 -9.90 8.93 -13.52
N ARG A 6 -10.07 9.85 -12.58
CA ARG A 6 -9.44 11.17 -12.62
C ARG A 6 -8.95 11.68 -11.28
N LEU A 7 -7.97 12.55 -11.31
CA LEU A 7 -7.51 13.33 -10.17
C LEU A 7 -8.50 14.46 -9.89
N LEU A 8 -9.20 14.37 -8.76
CA LEU A 8 -10.22 15.35 -8.38
C LEU A 8 -9.67 16.52 -7.58
N TRP A 9 -8.64 16.28 -6.78
CA TRP A 9 -8.14 17.30 -5.86
C TRP A 9 -6.71 17.04 -5.43
N ILE A 10 -5.94 18.12 -5.27
CA ILE A 10 -4.58 18.14 -4.76
C ILE A 10 -4.54 19.07 -3.54
N GLY A 11 -3.80 18.65 -2.52
CA GLY A 11 -3.64 19.43 -1.31
C GLY A 11 -2.19 19.49 -0.86
N LYS A 12 -1.76 20.67 -0.42
CA LYS A 12 -0.45 20.87 0.19
C LYS A 12 -0.37 20.13 1.53
N ASP A 13 0.71 19.38 1.70
CA ASP A 13 1.06 18.63 2.91
C ASP A 13 0.09 17.52 3.32
N ARG A 14 0.63 16.51 3.97
CA ARG A 14 -0.17 15.42 4.55
C ARG A 14 -0.65 15.84 5.94
N THR A 15 -1.72 16.65 6.01
CA THR A 15 -2.34 17.10 7.28
C THR A 15 -3.85 16.81 7.35
N ALA A 16 -4.41 16.69 8.56
CA ALA A 16 -5.86 16.59 8.74
C ALA A 16 -6.60 17.82 8.18
N LYS A 17 -6.00 19.01 8.36
CA LYS A 17 -6.53 20.29 7.87
C LYS A 17 -6.63 20.29 6.34
N THR A 18 -5.62 19.75 5.66
CA THR A 18 -5.61 19.59 4.21
C THR A 18 -6.77 18.71 3.76
N LEU A 19 -6.93 17.51 4.34
CA LEU A 19 -8.05 16.62 3.96
C LEU A 19 -9.43 17.23 4.27
N LEU A 20 -9.57 18.02 5.34
CA LEU A 20 -10.82 18.73 5.62
C LEU A 20 -11.16 19.77 4.54
N ARG A 21 -10.17 20.36 3.86
CA ARG A 21 -10.42 21.27 2.73
C ARG A 21 -11.02 20.52 1.54
N PHE A 22 -10.59 19.30 1.27
CA PHE A 22 -11.21 18.45 0.24
C PHE A 22 -12.70 18.24 0.51
N PHE A 23 -13.08 17.82 1.72
CA PHE A 23 -14.50 17.63 2.09
C PHE A 23 -15.31 18.93 2.06
N ARG A 24 -14.68 20.09 2.28
CA ARG A 24 -15.33 21.39 2.07
C ARG A 24 -15.56 21.68 0.59
N MET A 25 -14.57 21.39 -0.26
CA MET A 25 -14.63 21.62 -1.70
C MET A 25 -15.72 20.77 -2.37
N ILE A 26 -15.80 19.46 -2.06
CA ILE A 26 -16.82 18.59 -2.66
C ILE A 26 -18.24 18.82 -2.08
N GLY A 27 -18.35 19.50 -0.94
CA GLY A 27 -19.63 19.80 -0.30
C GLY A 27 -20.27 18.60 0.41
N LYS A 28 -21.33 18.89 1.18
CA LYS A 28 -22.03 17.87 1.99
C LYS A 28 -22.75 16.83 1.13
N GLU A 29 -23.38 17.24 0.04
CA GLU A 29 -24.14 16.37 -0.85
C GLU A 29 -23.26 15.30 -1.49
N ARG A 30 -22.16 15.70 -2.15
CA ARG A 30 -21.23 14.73 -2.75
C ARG A 30 -20.52 13.88 -1.70
N THR A 31 -20.25 14.45 -0.52
CA THR A 31 -19.69 13.68 0.60
C THR A 31 -20.65 12.58 1.04
N ALA A 32 -21.95 12.87 1.12
CA ALA A 32 -22.98 11.88 1.48
C ALA A 32 -23.15 10.81 0.40
N ALA A 33 -22.94 11.16 -0.87
CA ALA A 33 -22.96 10.23 -2.00
C ALA A 33 -21.74 9.28 -2.07
N LEU A 34 -20.70 9.49 -1.25
CA LEU A 34 -19.57 8.56 -1.19
C LEU A 34 -20.01 7.22 -0.64
N GLN A 35 -19.84 6.16 -1.43
CA GLN A 35 -20.13 4.78 -1.04
C GLN A 35 -18.89 4.05 -0.51
N PHE A 36 -17.72 4.32 -1.09
CA PHE A 36 -16.47 3.65 -0.74
C PHE A 36 -15.34 4.67 -0.62
N VAL A 37 -14.47 4.49 0.39
CA VAL A 37 -13.26 5.29 0.55
C VAL A 37 -12.08 4.34 0.74
N CYS A 38 -11.08 4.43 -0.13
CA CYS A 38 -9.82 3.70 0.04
C CYS A 38 -8.74 4.66 0.52
N SER A 39 -8.07 4.34 1.63
CA SER A 39 -6.95 5.15 2.13
C SER A 39 -5.85 4.29 2.76
N ASP A 40 -4.71 4.92 3.03
CA ASP A 40 -3.70 4.31 3.90
C ASP A 40 -4.08 4.37 5.40
N MET A 41 -3.25 3.74 6.24
CA MET A 41 -3.41 3.61 7.69
C MET A 41 -3.07 4.89 8.50
N TRP A 42 -2.93 6.05 7.86
CA TRP A 42 -2.53 7.25 8.57
C TRP A 42 -3.67 7.79 9.43
N ARG A 43 -3.42 7.85 10.74
CA ARG A 43 -4.43 8.15 11.76
C ARG A 43 -5.27 9.40 11.46
N PRO A 44 -4.72 10.51 10.94
CA PRO A 44 -5.52 11.67 10.53
C PRO A 44 -6.50 11.39 9.39
N TYR A 45 -6.16 10.57 8.38
CA TYR A 45 -7.12 10.16 7.35
C TYR A 45 -8.26 9.37 7.96
N LEU A 46 -7.94 8.37 8.79
CA LEU A 46 -8.95 7.55 9.47
C LEU A 46 -9.94 8.41 10.28
N LYS A 47 -9.42 9.36 11.06
CA LYS A 47 -10.25 10.27 11.86
C LYS A 47 -11.14 11.16 11.01
N VAL A 48 -10.60 11.76 9.95
CA VAL A 48 -11.36 12.68 9.11
C VAL A 48 -12.41 11.94 8.29
N ILE A 49 -12.07 10.79 7.71
CA ILE A 49 -12.99 9.96 6.92
C ILE A 49 -14.13 9.46 7.82
N ALA A 50 -13.83 8.90 8.99
CA ALA A 50 -14.85 8.44 9.93
C ALA A 50 -15.79 9.58 10.39
N LYS A 51 -15.30 10.83 10.45
CA LYS A 51 -16.12 12.00 10.81
C LYS A 51 -16.93 12.57 9.64
N LYS A 52 -16.41 12.48 8.41
CA LYS A 52 -16.99 13.18 7.25
C LYS A 52 -17.78 12.29 6.31
N ALA A 53 -17.39 11.03 6.18
CA ALA A 53 -18.01 10.06 5.30
C ALA A 53 -18.28 8.75 6.07
N SER A 54 -18.95 8.86 7.22
CA SER A 54 -19.26 7.71 8.08
C SER A 54 -20.17 6.68 7.41
N GLN A 55 -20.96 7.11 6.41
CA GLN A 55 -21.80 6.24 5.61
C GLN A 55 -21.02 5.44 4.54
N ALA A 56 -19.81 5.90 4.19
CA ALA A 56 -19.00 5.23 3.19
C ALA A 56 -18.23 4.06 3.80
N LEU A 57 -18.16 2.94 3.07
CA LEU A 57 -17.35 1.81 3.47
C LEU A 57 -15.86 2.16 3.34
N HIS A 58 -15.18 2.33 4.47
CA HIS A 58 -13.78 2.67 4.51
C HIS A 58 -12.90 1.41 4.42
N ILE A 59 -12.10 1.33 3.36
CA ILE A 59 -11.21 0.21 3.04
C ILE A 59 -9.75 0.68 3.17
N LEU A 60 -8.91 -0.14 3.78
CA LEU A 60 -7.46 0.12 3.80
C LEU A 60 -6.76 -0.38 2.54
N ASP A 61 -5.82 0.44 2.06
CA ASP A 61 -4.99 0.11 0.92
C ASP A 61 -4.03 -1.05 1.21
N ARG A 62 -4.24 -2.17 0.49
CA ARG A 62 -3.40 -3.38 0.51
C ARG A 62 -1.93 -3.07 0.24
N PHE A 63 -1.61 -2.16 -0.68
CA PHE A 63 -0.23 -1.85 -1.04
C PHE A 63 0.56 -1.37 0.18
N HIS A 64 -0.03 -0.48 0.98
CA HIS A 64 0.61 0.05 2.18
C HIS A 64 0.83 -1.03 3.25
N ILE A 65 -0.07 -2.01 3.37
CA ILE A 65 0.11 -3.15 4.28
C ILE A 65 1.30 -4.00 3.82
N VAL A 66 1.35 -4.36 2.54
CA VAL A 66 2.44 -5.15 1.96
C VAL A 66 3.77 -4.39 2.03
N ALA A 67 3.78 -3.08 1.80
CA ALA A 67 4.96 -2.23 1.92
C ALA A 67 5.51 -2.22 3.35
N LYS A 68 4.63 -2.12 4.37
CA LYS A 68 5.04 -2.22 5.78
C LYS A 68 5.63 -3.60 6.11
N LEU A 69 5.04 -4.69 5.61
CA LEU A 69 5.59 -6.05 5.77
C LEU A 69 6.95 -6.19 5.11
N ASN A 70 7.10 -5.71 3.87
CA ASN A 70 8.37 -5.72 3.15
C ASN A 70 9.46 -4.95 3.89
N LYS A 71 9.12 -3.77 4.45
CA LYS A 71 10.04 -3.00 5.29
C LYS A 71 10.47 -3.80 6.53
N ALA A 72 9.51 -4.42 7.23
CA ALA A 72 9.80 -5.22 8.40
C ALA A 72 10.69 -6.44 8.10
N ILE A 73 10.50 -7.11 6.96
CA ILE A 73 11.38 -8.20 6.52
C ILE A 73 12.79 -7.70 6.27
N ASP A 74 12.94 -6.55 5.60
CA ASP A 74 14.26 -5.99 5.32
C ASP A 74 14.98 -5.54 6.60
N GLU A 75 14.26 -5.01 7.59
CA GLU A 75 14.81 -4.72 8.93
C GLU A 75 15.31 -5.99 9.62
N VAL A 76 14.53 -7.09 9.59
CA VAL A 76 14.96 -8.39 10.12
C VAL A 76 16.20 -8.90 9.40
N ARG A 77 16.21 -8.84 8.06
CA ARG A 77 17.34 -9.28 7.22
C ARG A 77 18.61 -8.49 7.50
N ALA A 78 18.51 -7.18 7.61
CA ALA A 78 19.65 -6.31 7.88
C ALA A 78 20.24 -6.60 9.28
N ALA A 79 19.37 -6.73 10.29
CA ALA A 79 19.79 -7.07 11.65
C ALA A 79 20.45 -8.46 11.73
N GLU A 80 19.84 -9.47 11.10
CA GLU A 80 20.38 -10.83 11.08
C GLU A 80 21.70 -10.92 10.31
N ALA A 81 21.84 -10.23 9.18
CA ALA A 81 23.10 -10.18 8.43
C ALA A 81 24.24 -9.59 9.28
N LYS A 82 23.96 -8.54 10.06
CA LYS A 82 24.92 -7.93 10.99
C LYS A 82 25.29 -8.89 12.12
N GLU A 83 24.31 -9.59 12.69
CA GLU A 83 24.52 -10.57 13.75
C GLU A 83 25.39 -11.75 13.28
N LEU A 84 25.12 -12.29 12.09
CA LEU A 84 25.90 -13.38 11.51
C LEU A 84 27.35 -12.97 11.25
N ALA A 85 27.57 -11.78 10.68
CA ALA A 85 28.90 -11.24 10.44
C ALA A 85 29.69 -11.04 11.75
N ALA A 86 29.04 -10.53 12.81
CA ALA A 86 29.69 -10.35 14.11
C ALA A 86 30.10 -11.68 14.77
N LYS A 87 29.42 -12.78 14.44
CA LYS A 87 29.74 -14.14 14.90
C LYS A 87 30.72 -14.88 13.99
N GLY A 88 31.22 -14.23 12.93
CA GLY A 88 32.15 -14.85 11.98
C GLY A 88 31.52 -15.86 11.00
N TYR A 89 30.19 -15.87 10.86
CA TYR A 89 29.54 -16.73 9.85
C TYR A 89 29.66 -16.13 8.44
N GLU A 90 29.62 -17.02 7.45
CA GLU A 90 29.53 -16.65 6.03
C GLU A 90 28.36 -15.69 5.76
N PRO A 91 28.54 -14.67 4.89
CA PRO A 91 27.55 -13.62 4.64
C PRO A 91 26.42 -14.10 3.71
N VAL A 92 25.71 -15.16 4.09
CA VAL A 92 24.66 -15.81 3.28
C VAL A 92 23.52 -14.87 2.89
N LEU A 93 23.23 -13.84 3.69
CA LEU A 93 22.18 -12.86 3.40
C LEU A 93 22.63 -11.71 2.46
N LYS A 94 23.89 -11.67 2.03
CA LYS A 94 24.37 -10.65 1.08
C LYS A 94 23.65 -10.80 -0.27
N HIS A 95 23.30 -9.68 -0.89
CA HIS A 95 22.55 -9.61 -2.16
C HIS A 95 21.19 -10.36 -2.20
N SER A 96 20.66 -10.77 -1.04
CA SER A 96 19.42 -11.56 -0.95
C SER A 96 18.13 -10.71 -0.84
N ARG A 97 18.25 -9.39 -0.63
CA ARG A 97 17.11 -8.48 -0.35
C ARG A 97 15.92 -8.73 -1.29
N TRP A 98 16.15 -8.70 -2.59
CA TRP A 98 15.07 -8.80 -3.58
C TRP A 98 14.46 -10.20 -3.69
N CYS A 99 15.17 -11.24 -3.21
CA CYS A 99 14.64 -12.61 -3.14
C CYS A 99 13.44 -12.67 -2.18
N PHE A 100 13.51 -11.94 -1.06
CA PHE A 100 12.44 -11.93 -0.06
C PHE A 100 11.35 -10.89 -0.32
N LEU A 101 11.67 -9.77 -0.99
CA LEU A 101 10.73 -8.65 -1.12
C LEU A 101 9.82 -8.76 -2.34
N LYS A 102 10.28 -9.35 -3.45
CA LYS A 102 9.46 -9.54 -4.66
C LYS A 102 8.40 -10.64 -4.45
N ARG A 103 7.40 -10.68 -5.34
CA ARG A 103 6.53 -11.85 -5.48
C ARG A 103 7.30 -12.96 -6.20
N VAL A 104 7.02 -14.21 -5.86
CA VAL A 104 7.67 -15.39 -6.46
C VAL A 104 7.59 -15.36 -7.99
N VAL A 105 6.42 -15.02 -8.54
CA VAL A 105 6.19 -14.89 -9.99
C VAL A 105 7.05 -13.81 -10.68
N ASN A 106 7.60 -12.85 -9.94
CA ASN A 106 8.40 -11.74 -10.45
C ASN A 106 9.91 -11.90 -10.16
N LEU A 107 10.32 -13.06 -9.64
CA LEU A 107 11.73 -13.36 -9.39
C LEU A 107 12.43 -13.72 -10.70
N THR A 108 13.67 -13.23 -10.87
CA THR A 108 14.52 -13.76 -11.94
C THR A 108 14.96 -15.18 -11.62
N ARG A 109 15.39 -15.97 -12.62
CA ARG A 109 15.91 -17.33 -12.41
C ARG A 109 16.99 -17.40 -11.33
N LYS A 110 17.93 -16.43 -11.34
CA LYS A 110 18.99 -16.32 -10.33
C LYS A 110 18.42 -16.02 -8.92
N GLN A 111 17.42 -15.15 -8.82
CA GLN A 111 16.78 -14.82 -7.54
C GLN A 111 15.97 -16.00 -6.98
N SER A 112 15.30 -16.77 -7.84
CA SER A 112 14.55 -17.96 -7.47
C SER A 112 15.46 -19.07 -6.93
N ALA A 113 16.54 -19.39 -7.66
CA ALA A 113 17.54 -20.36 -7.18
C ALA A 113 18.12 -19.95 -5.82
N ARG A 114 18.52 -18.67 -5.70
CA ARG A 114 19.04 -18.14 -4.43
C ARG A 114 18.02 -18.20 -3.29
N LEU A 115 16.74 -17.94 -3.58
CA LEU A 115 15.69 -18.05 -2.58
C LEU A 115 15.56 -19.50 -2.09
N ASN A 116 15.55 -20.47 -3.00
CA ASN A 116 15.47 -21.89 -2.64
C ASN A 116 16.62 -22.31 -1.73
N ASP A 117 17.86 -21.91 -2.05
CA ASP A 117 19.00 -22.17 -1.18
C ASP A 117 18.80 -21.57 0.22
N LEU A 118 18.34 -20.32 0.29
CA LEU A 118 18.13 -19.62 1.56
C LEU A 118 17.02 -20.25 2.40
N LEU A 119 16.00 -20.83 1.78
CA LEU A 119 14.90 -21.51 2.48
C LEU A 119 15.36 -22.77 3.23
N CYS A 120 16.50 -23.36 2.85
CA CYS A 120 17.09 -24.49 3.56
C CYS A 120 17.74 -24.12 4.91
N TYR A 121 17.96 -22.82 5.17
CA TYR A 121 18.58 -22.36 6.40
C TYR A 121 17.53 -21.97 7.46
N SER A 122 17.84 -22.20 8.73
CA SER A 122 17.02 -21.76 9.86
C SER A 122 17.23 -20.27 10.20
N LEU A 123 16.93 -19.38 9.23
CA LEU A 123 17.11 -17.93 9.35
C LEU A 123 15.85 -17.23 9.88
N LYS A 124 16.03 -16.21 10.72
CA LYS A 124 14.98 -15.27 11.15
C LYS A 124 14.35 -14.59 9.94
N THR A 125 15.14 -14.27 8.91
CA THR A 125 14.68 -13.68 7.65
C THR A 125 13.75 -14.61 6.89
N VAL A 126 14.08 -15.91 6.81
CA VAL A 126 13.22 -16.92 6.16
C VAL A 126 11.88 -17.00 6.88
N ARG A 127 11.88 -17.06 8.22
CA ARG A 127 10.64 -17.02 9.00
C ARG A 127 9.81 -15.76 8.76
N ALA A 128 10.46 -14.58 8.65
CA ALA A 128 9.78 -13.34 8.32
C ALA A 128 9.14 -13.37 6.93
N TYR A 129 9.87 -13.92 5.95
CA TYR A 129 9.41 -14.11 4.58
C TYR A 129 8.20 -15.06 4.52
N LEU A 130 8.25 -16.21 5.17
CA LEU A 130 7.12 -17.17 5.20
C LEU A 130 5.86 -16.57 5.86
N LEU A 131 6.03 -15.69 6.86
CA LEU A 131 4.90 -14.95 7.43
C LEU A 131 4.28 -13.99 6.41
N LYS A 132 5.08 -13.27 5.62
CA LYS A 132 4.56 -12.42 4.53
C LYS A 132 3.86 -13.24 3.45
N GLU A 133 4.46 -14.34 3.00
CA GLU A 133 3.88 -15.15 1.92
C GLU A 133 2.55 -15.76 2.37
N SER A 134 2.50 -16.34 3.57
CA SER A 134 1.23 -16.85 4.13
C SER A 134 0.18 -15.75 4.27
N PHE A 135 0.55 -14.51 4.60
CA PHE A 135 -0.38 -13.38 4.67
C PHE A 135 -1.06 -13.07 3.33
N GLN A 136 -0.45 -13.43 2.18
CA GLN A 136 -1.08 -13.20 0.87
C GLN A 136 -2.40 -13.97 0.71
N ALA A 137 -2.54 -15.12 1.37
CA ALA A 137 -3.75 -15.93 1.34
C ALA A 137 -4.99 -15.15 1.82
N LEU A 138 -4.82 -14.14 2.68
CA LEU A 138 -5.92 -13.25 3.13
C LEU A 138 -6.74 -12.72 1.95
N TRP A 139 -6.07 -12.37 0.85
CA TRP A 139 -6.68 -11.74 -0.31
C TRP A 139 -7.43 -12.75 -1.20
N GLU A 140 -7.25 -14.05 -0.98
CA GLU A 140 -7.89 -15.10 -1.75
C GLU A 140 -9.27 -15.47 -1.18
N TYR A 141 -9.47 -15.27 0.13
CA TYR A 141 -10.76 -15.51 0.79
C TYR A 141 -11.92 -14.75 0.14
N LYS A 142 -13.09 -15.38 0.05
CA LYS A 142 -14.35 -14.75 -0.40
C LYS A 142 -15.28 -14.41 0.76
N SER A 143 -15.19 -15.17 1.86
CA SER A 143 -16.02 -14.97 3.05
C SER A 143 -15.33 -14.04 4.04
N TYR A 144 -16.07 -13.03 4.50
CA TYR A 144 -15.64 -12.11 5.56
C TYR A 144 -15.26 -12.86 6.85
N HIS A 145 -16.10 -13.81 7.26
CA HIS A 145 -15.90 -14.57 8.49
C HIS A 145 -14.60 -15.39 8.44
N TRP A 146 -14.42 -16.19 7.38
CA TRP A 146 -13.23 -17.04 7.24
C TRP A 146 -11.94 -16.23 7.10
N ALA A 147 -11.99 -15.06 6.45
CA ALA A 147 -10.87 -14.15 6.41
C ALA A 147 -10.49 -13.59 7.78
N GLY A 148 -11.48 -13.27 8.63
CA GLY A 148 -11.25 -12.85 10.01
C GLY A 148 -10.60 -13.95 10.85
N VAL A 149 -11.10 -15.19 10.75
CA VAL A 149 -10.49 -16.36 11.43
C VAL A 149 -9.05 -16.57 10.99
N PHE A 150 -8.79 -16.52 9.68
CA PHE A 150 -7.45 -16.60 9.13
C PHE A 150 -6.54 -15.47 9.65
N LEU A 151 -7.05 -14.24 9.66
CA LEU A 151 -6.30 -13.06 10.07
C LEU A 151 -5.90 -13.14 11.54
N ASP A 152 -6.81 -13.54 12.43
CA ASP A 152 -6.52 -13.75 13.85
C ASP A 152 -5.45 -14.84 14.05
N ALA A 153 -5.59 -15.98 13.36
CA ALA A 153 -4.59 -17.06 13.41
C ALA A 153 -3.21 -16.58 12.92
N TRP A 154 -3.17 -15.82 11.83
CA TRP A 154 -1.94 -15.23 11.30
C TRP A 154 -1.34 -14.24 12.30
N LEU A 155 -2.16 -13.37 12.91
CA LEU A 155 -1.74 -12.39 13.91
C LEU A 155 -1.15 -13.08 15.15
N LYS A 156 -1.72 -14.19 15.60
CA LYS A 156 -1.17 -15.01 16.70
C LYS A 156 0.20 -15.58 16.33
N ARG A 157 0.36 -16.14 15.12
CA ARG A 157 1.67 -16.63 14.61
C ARG A 157 2.70 -15.52 14.52
N ALA A 158 2.33 -14.36 13.96
CA ALA A 158 3.19 -13.19 13.84
C ALA A 158 3.67 -12.68 15.20
N MET A 159 2.80 -12.66 16.21
CA MET A 159 3.16 -12.28 17.58
C MET A 159 4.11 -13.26 18.26
N ARG A 160 3.99 -14.57 17.97
CA ARG A 160 4.89 -15.63 18.48
C ARG A 160 6.21 -15.76 17.72
N SER A 161 6.39 -15.04 16.61
CA SER A 161 7.57 -15.14 15.73
C SER A 161 8.90 -14.76 16.38
N ARG A 162 8.87 -14.03 17.51
CA ARG A 162 10.05 -13.38 18.13
C ARG A 162 10.77 -12.38 17.21
N LEU A 163 10.06 -11.84 16.20
CA LEU A 163 10.58 -10.84 15.25
C LEU A 163 9.92 -9.49 15.50
N GLU A 164 10.59 -8.58 16.22
CA GLU A 164 9.98 -7.31 16.65
C GLU A 164 9.45 -6.44 15.48
N PRO A 165 10.15 -6.31 14.33
CA PRO A 165 9.60 -5.60 13.17
C PRO A 165 8.26 -6.18 12.69
N ILE A 166 8.12 -7.51 12.66
CA ILE A 166 6.88 -8.18 12.26
C ILE A 166 5.78 -7.99 13.30
N LYS A 167 6.11 -8.07 14.60
CA LYS A 167 5.14 -7.80 15.68
C LYS A 167 4.57 -6.39 15.61
N LYS A 168 5.39 -5.38 15.29
CA LYS A 168 4.94 -3.99 15.08
C LYS A 168 3.90 -3.92 13.96
N VAL A 169 4.13 -4.60 12.84
CA VAL A 169 3.15 -4.66 11.74
C VAL A 169 1.89 -5.40 12.16
N ALA A 170 2.00 -6.53 12.85
CA ALA A 170 0.87 -7.31 13.36
C ALA A 170 -0.02 -6.48 14.31
N ARG A 171 0.57 -5.72 15.24
CA ARG A 171 -0.18 -4.79 16.11
C ARG A 171 -0.93 -3.73 15.29
N SER A 172 -0.27 -3.15 14.29
CA SER A 172 -0.91 -2.18 13.39
C SER A 172 -2.05 -2.80 12.59
N ILE A 173 -1.91 -4.05 12.12
CA ILE A 173 -2.97 -4.76 11.38
C ILE A 173 -4.17 -5.00 12.31
N ARG A 174 -3.93 -5.50 13.53
CA ARG A 174 -4.98 -5.76 14.52
C ARG A 174 -5.81 -4.51 14.86
N THR A 175 -5.16 -3.37 15.05
CA THR A 175 -5.86 -2.09 15.32
C THR A 175 -6.83 -1.71 14.19
N HIS A 176 -6.56 -2.12 12.96
CA HIS A 176 -7.34 -1.72 11.79
C HIS A 176 -8.01 -2.92 11.09
N GLU A 177 -8.16 -4.04 11.79
CA GLU A 177 -8.65 -5.31 11.23
C GLU A 177 -9.98 -5.13 10.49
N HIS A 178 -10.94 -4.44 11.11
CA HIS A 178 -12.24 -4.15 10.51
C HIS A 178 -12.12 -3.42 9.15
N LEU A 179 -11.23 -2.41 9.04
CA LEU A 179 -11.02 -1.68 7.78
C LEU A 179 -10.30 -2.52 6.71
N ILE A 180 -9.51 -3.51 7.12
CA ILE A 180 -8.85 -4.45 6.20
C ILE A 180 -9.90 -5.43 5.64
N LEU A 181 -10.75 -5.97 6.51
CA LEU A 181 -11.79 -6.91 6.12
C LEU A 181 -12.92 -6.26 5.31
N ASN A 182 -13.13 -4.95 5.43
CA ASN A 182 -14.05 -4.19 4.58
C ASN A 182 -13.77 -4.35 3.07
N TRP A 183 -12.53 -4.67 2.69
CA TRP A 183 -12.20 -5.00 1.30
C TRP A 183 -13.01 -6.18 0.74
N LEU A 184 -13.34 -7.17 1.59
CA LEU A 184 -14.16 -8.33 1.21
C LEU A 184 -15.64 -7.96 1.09
N ALA A 185 -16.13 -7.08 1.97
CA ALA A 185 -17.49 -6.55 1.88
C ALA A 185 -17.69 -5.75 0.59
N ALA A 186 -16.64 -5.10 0.10
CA ALA A 186 -16.64 -4.38 -1.18
C ALA A 186 -16.40 -5.27 -2.41
N ARG A 187 -16.66 -6.58 -2.31
CA ARG A 187 -16.55 -7.59 -3.39
C ARG A 187 -15.19 -7.63 -4.10
N LYS A 188 -14.12 -7.16 -3.44
CA LYS A 188 -12.76 -7.06 -4.01
C LYS A 188 -12.61 -6.09 -5.19
N GLU A 189 -13.61 -5.26 -5.47
CA GLU A 189 -13.65 -4.39 -6.65
C GLU A 189 -12.67 -3.21 -6.53
N PHE A 190 -12.46 -2.72 -5.31
CA PHE A 190 -11.57 -1.61 -5.04
C PHE A 190 -10.14 -2.11 -4.83
N SER A 191 -9.45 -2.35 -5.95
CA SER A 191 -8.04 -2.72 -5.95
C SER A 191 -7.12 -1.50 -5.86
N SER A 192 -5.98 -1.66 -5.21
CA SER A 192 -4.88 -0.68 -5.21
C SER A 192 -4.31 -0.39 -6.61
N GLY A 193 -4.64 -1.19 -7.63
CA GLY A 193 -4.07 -1.06 -8.98
C GLY A 193 -4.44 0.25 -9.67
N ILE A 194 -5.66 0.76 -9.45
CA ILE A 194 -6.07 2.07 -9.98
C ILE A 194 -5.26 3.19 -9.32
N VAL A 195 -5.12 3.13 -7.99
CA VAL A 195 -4.37 4.10 -7.20
C VAL A 195 -2.87 4.04 -7.55
N GLU A 196 -2.32 2.85 -7.78
CA GLU A 196 -0.95 2.64 -8.22
C GLU A 196 -0.71 3.22 -9.62
N GLY A 197 -1.61 2.98 -10.58
CA GLY A 197 -1.55 3.58 -11.91
C GLY A 197 -1.60 5.11 -11.85
N LEU A 198 -2.47 5.68 -11.02
CA LEU A 198 -2.55 7.13 -10.81
C LEU A 198 -1.26 7.67 -10.17
N ASN A 199 -0.76 7.02 -9.13
CA ASN A 199 0.51 7.39 -8.48
C ASN A 199 1.70 7.31 -9.43
N TYR A 200 1.74 6.30 -10.30
CA TYR A 200 2.77 6.17 -11.32
C TYR A 200 2.72 7.34 -12.29
N ARG A 201 1.53 7.68 -12.82
CA ARG A 201 1.36 8.82 -13.72
C ARG A 201 1.71 10.15 -13.06
N ILE A 202 1.32 10.38 -11.81
CA ILE A 202 1.73 11.57 -11.03
C ILE A 202 3.26 11.69 -11.01
N LYS A 203 3.96 10.61 -10.63
CA LYS A 203 5.43 10.58 -10.60
C LYS A 203 6.04 10.80 -11.99
N LEU A 204 5.44 10.23 -13.03
CA LEU A 204 5.90 10.39 -14.41
C LEU A 204 5.77 11.84 -14.87
N THR A 205 4.64 12.51 -14.62
CA THR A 205 4.43 13.92 -14.95
C THR A 205 5.48 14.80 -14.28
N ILE A 206 5.73 14.58 -12.97
CA ILE A 206 6.76 15.32 -12.22
C ILE A 206 8.16 15.06 -12.80
N ARG A 207 8.47 13.80 -13.17
CA ARG A 207 9.77 13.43 -13.75
C ARG A 207 9.98 14.07 -15.13
N LYS A 208 8.97 14.07 -15.99
CA LYS A 208 9.03 14.72 -17.31
C LYS A 208 9.30 16.22 -17.20
N ALA A 209 8.79 16.87 -16.16
CA ALA A 209 9.04 18.28 -15.89
C ALA A 209 10.38 18.57 -15.19
N TYR A 210 11.17 17.54 -14.83
CA TYR A 210 12.37 17.67 -14.01
C TYR A 210 12.11 18.34 -12.64
N GLY A 211 10.90 18.18 -12.11
CA GLY A 211 10.44 18.81 -10.87
C GLY A 211 9.79 20.18 -11.11
N PHE A 212 9.05 20.66 -10.11
CA PHE A 212 8.36 21.95 -10.15
C PHE A 212 8.86 22.86 -9.04
N ARG A 213 9.08 24.14 -9.35
CA ARG A 213 9.51 25.16 -8.38
C ARG A 213 8.38 25.61 -7.45
N THR A 214 7.14 25.54 -7.91
CA THR A 214 5.96 25.98 -7.15
C THR A 214 4.90 24.88 -7.13
N LEU A 215 4.09 24.85 -6.06
CA LEU A 215 2.98 23.91 -5.96
C LEU A 215 1.92 24.17 -7.02
N ALA A 216 1.63 25.43 -7.34
CA ALA A 216 0.64 25.79 -8.35
C ALA A 216 1.01 25.21 -9.74
N ALA A 217 2.29 25.29 -10.13
CA ALA A 217 2.74 24.70 -11.39
C ALA A 217 2.58 23.17 -11.40
N ALA A 218 2.89 22.51 -10.28
CA ALA A 218 2.67 21.08 -10.13
C ALA A 218 1.17 20.73 -10.20
N GLU A 219 0.31 21.49 -9.53
CA GLU A 219 -1.13 21.29 -9.52
C GLU A 219 -1.71 21.41 -10.93
N MET A 220 -1.40 22.47 -11.66
CA MET A 220 -1.85 22.68 -13.04
C MET A 220 -1.41 21.52 -13.94
N ALA A 221 -0.13 21.15 -13.92
CA ALA A 221 0.38 20.05 -14.73
C ALA A 221 -0.30 18.71 -14.41
N LEU A 222 -0.56 18.45 -13.12
CA LEU A 222 -1.25 17.23 -12.69
C LEU A 222 -2.73 17.24 -13.07
N TYR A 223 -3.45 18.35 -12.93
CA TYR A 223 -4.84 18.45 -13.39
C TYR A 223 -4.95 18.31 -14.91
N HIS A 224 -4.05 18.91 -15.69
CA HIS A 224 -4.01 18.68 -17.14
C HIS A 224 -3.76 17.21 -17.48
N ALA A 225 -2.78 16.58 -16.84
CA ALA A 225 -2.41 15.20 -17.17
C ALA A 225 -3.42 14.15 -16.66
N LEU A 226 -4.15 14.43 -15.58
CA LEU A 226 -4.88 13.42 -14.80
C LEU A 226 -6.32 13.80 -14.47
N GLY A 227 -6.72 15.05 -14.66
CA GLY A 227 -8.04 15.58 -14.29
C GLY A 227 -9.15 15.20 -15.26
N CYS A 228 -8.82 14.68 -16.46
CA CYS A 228 -9.79 14.44 -17.53
C CYS A 228 -10.64 15.69 -17.78
N LEU A 229 -9.96 16.84 -17.89
CA LEU A 229 -10.59 18.13 -18.14
C LEU A 229 -11.06 18.18 -19.60
N PRO A 230 -12.19 18.86 -19.90
CA PRO A 230 -12.59 19.08 -21.28
C PRO A 230 -11.48 19.85 -22.01
N GLU A 231 -11.10 19.36 -23.18
CA GLU A 231 -10.17 20.09 -24.05
C GLU A 231 -10.93 21.26 -24.68
N PRO A 232 -10.32 22.45 -24.76
CA PRO A 232 -10.93 23.55 -25.50
C PRO A 232 -11.09 23.15 -26.97
N GLU A 233 -12.14 23.64 -27.64
CA GLU A 233 -12.26 23.49 -29.09
C GLU A 233 -11.07 24.20 -29.75
N LEU A 234 -10.13 23.41 -30.28
CA LEU A 234 -8.98 23.91 -31.03
C LEU A 234 -9.34 23.88 -32.51
N ALA A 235 -8.94 24.93 -33.25
CA ALA A 235 -9.14 24.98 -34.70
C ALA A 235 -8.36 23.88 -35.46
N HIS A 236 -7.36 23.26 -34.82
CA HIS A 236 -6.49 22.26 -35.42
C HIS A 236 -6.18 21.14 -34.40
N GLU A 237 -6.33 19.89 -34.82
CA GLU A 237 -5.81 18.73 -34.10
C GLU A 237 -4.39 18.43 -34.60
N PHE A 238 -3.41 18.40 -33.69
CA PHE A 238 -2.05 17.96 -34.03
C PHE A 238 -2.01 16.43 -33.95
N CYS A 239 -1.93 15.80 -35.12
CA CYS A 239 -1.77 14.36 -35.31
C CYS A 239 -0.39 13.87 -34.84
#